data_AF-A0A835HE71-F1
#
_entry.id   AF-A0A835HE71-F1
#
_cell.length_a   1.000
_cell.length_b   1.000
_cell.length_c   1.000
_cell.angle_alpha   90.00
_cell.angle_beta   90.00
_cell.angle_gamma   90.00
#
_symmetry.space_group_name_H-M   'P 1'
#
loop_
_entity.id
_entity.type
_entity.pdbx_description
1 polymer ?
#
loop_
_entity_poly.entity_id
_entity_poly.type
_entity_poly.pdbx_seq_one_letter_code
_entity_poly.pdbx_strand_id
1 'polypeptide(L)'
;MAYVYNRTEVIQSLRWKVGAVLPLEVQQKVNYSEEEYFKNHSAALESYMSQMEVDLTVDMVPPKDPYIKVRVLDDIGDVFLSDQSPNLARHSIHFLKRTDAELFISQGLMEELPS
;
A
#
# COMPACT_ATOMS: atom_id res chain seq x y z
N MET A 1 -18.54 -7.90 24.04
CA MET A 1 -17.17 -8.06 23.49
C MET A 1 -17.12 -8.19 21.97
N ALA A 2 -18.20 -8.59 21.28
CA ALA A 2 -18.22 -8.72 19.82
C ALA A 2 -17.84 -7.43 19.05
N TYR A 3 -18.26 -6.25 19.52
CA TYR A 3 -17.94 -4.98 18.84
C TYR A 3 -16.43 -4.70 18.80
N VAL A 4 -15.73 -4.80 19.94
CA VAL A 4 -14.29 -4.53 20.04
C VAL A 4 -13.51 -5.52 19.17
N TYR A 5 -13.87 -6.81 19.23
CA TYR A 5 -13.26 -7.83 18.39
C TYR A 5 -13.44 -7.54 16.90
N ASN A 6 -14.67 -7.26 16.45
CA ASN A 6 -14.94 -6.92 15.06
C ASN A 6 -14.15 -5.68 14.61
N ARG A 7 -13.98 -4.70 15.50
CA ARG A 7 -13.20 -3.50 15.22
C ARG A 7 -11.72 -3.79 15.04
N THR A 8 -11.15 -4.68 15.86
CA THR A 8 -9.77 -5.15 15.72
C THR A 8 -9.55 -5.89 14.40
N GLU A 9 -10.47 -6.76 13.99
CA GLU A 9 -10.42 -7.47 12.70
C GLU A 9 -10.39 -6.49 11.52
N VAL A 10 -11.23 -5.46 11.56
CA VAL A 10 -11.22 -4.40 10.54
C VAL A 10 -9.86 -3.70 10.50
N ILE A 11 -9.28 -3.38 11.66
CA ILE A 11 -8.00 -2.68 11.74
C ILE A 11 -6.83 -3.54 11.24
N GLN A 12 -6.82 -4.83 11.53
CA GLN A 12 -5.85 -5.76 10.94
C GLN A 12 -6.00 -5.81 9.42
N SER A 13 -7.24 -5.85 8.92
CA SER A 13 -7.50 -5.88 7.48
C SER A 13 -6.98 -4.64 6.74
N LEU A 14 -6.88 -3.49 7.42
CA LEU A 14 -6.34 -2.26 6.82
C LEU A 14 -4.87 -2.40 6.45
N ARG A 15 -4.07 -3.14 7.25
CA ARG A 15 -2.64 -3.34 6.95
C ARG A 15 -2.42 -4.03 5.60
N TRP A 16 -3.34 -4.90 5.22
CA TRP A 16 -3.32 -5.63 3.95
C TRP A 16 -3.90 -4.84 2.77
N LYS A 17 -4.79 -3.86 3.03
CA LYS A 17 -5.45 -3.08 1.98
C LYS A 17 -4.72 -1.80 1.62
N VAL A 18 -4.16 -1.12 2.62
CA VAL A 18 -3.58 0.24 2.45
C VAL A 18 -2.07 0.27 2.75
N GLY A 19 -1.56 -0.75 3.43
CA GLY A 19 -0.16 -0.86 3.79
C GLY A 19 0.14 -0.40 5.22
N ALA A 20 1.42 -0.09 5.48
CA ALA A 20 1.91 0.26 6.82
C ALA A 20 1.47 1.65 7.30
N VAL A 21 1.03 2.52 6.37
CA VAL A 21 0.61 3.90 6.67
C VAL A 21 -0.89 4.02 6.45
N LEU A 22 -1.60 4.47 7.49
CA LEU A 22 -3.04 4.71 7.41
C LEU A 22 -3.34 6.05 6.74
N PRO A 23 -4.36 6.14 5.86
CA PRO A 23 -4.86 7.41 5.33
C PRO A 23 -5.42 8.32 6.44
N LEU A 24 -5.40 9.63 6.20
CA LEU A 24 -5.84 10.63 7.19
C LEU A 24 -7.29 10.42 7.63
N GLU A 25 -8.17 10.03 6.70
CA GLU A 25 -9.60 9.80 6.95
C GLU A 25 -9.83 8.63 7.91
N VAL A 26 -8.92 7.66 7.90
CA VAL A 26 -8.95 6.50 8.79
C VAL A 26 -8.33 6.84 10.13
N GLN A 27 -7.19 7.53 10.14
CA GLN A 27 -6.54 7.98 11.38
C GLN A 27 -7.49 8.78 12.28
N GLN A 28 -8.33 9.65 11.70
CA GLN A 28 -9.33 10.42 12.43
C GLN A 28 -10.44 9.59 13.10
N LYS A 29 -10.63 8.33 12.67
CA LYS A 29 -11.69 7.43 13.16
C LYS A 29 -11.19 6.36 14.13
N VAL A 30 -9.87 6.27 14.33
CA VAL A 30 -9.21 5.27 15.17
C VAL A 30 -8.88 5.90 16.52
N ASN A 31 -9.06 5.15 17.61
CA ASN A 31 -8.69 5.63 18.94
C ASN A 31 -7.20 5.37 19.23
N TYR A 32 -6.62 6.07 20.20
CA TYR A 32 -5.20 5.93 20.59
C TYR A 32 -4.76 4.47 20.80
N SER A 33 -5.53 3.68 21.57
CA SER A 33 -5.19 2.27 21.84
C SER A 33 -5.17 1.39 20.59
N GLU A 34 -5.95 1.75 19.59
CA GLU A 34 -5.99 1.01 18.33
C GLU A 34 -4.91 1.44 17.36
N GLU A 35 -4.55 2.72 17.39
CA GLU A 35 -3.39 3.22 16.66
C GLU A 35 -2.12 2.54 17.17
N GLU A 36 -1.97 2.44 18.50
CA GLU A 36 -0.90 1.69 19.15
C GLU A 36 -0.94 0.21 18.77
N TYR A 37 -2.13 -0.41 18.78
CA TYR A 37 -2.31 -1.78 18.32
C TYR A 37 -1.88 -1.98 16.86
N PHE A 38 -2.28 -1.09 15.96
CA PHE A 38 -1.95 -1.15 14.55
C PHE A 38 -0.44 -1.01 14.31
N LYS A 39 0.23 -0.11 15.04
CA LYS A 39 1.69 0.05 15.01
C LYS A 39 2.40 -1.23 15.46
N ASN A 40 1.99 -1.79 16.60
CA ASN A 40 2.57 -3.02 17.14
C ASN A 40 2.34 -4.22 16.22
N HIS A 41 1.13 -4.35 15.65
CA HIS A 41 0.81 -5.39 14.68
C HIS A 41 1.63 -5.26 13.39
N SER A 42 1.79 -4.03 12.88
CA SER A 42 2.59 -3.77 11.68
C SER A 42 4.07 -4.11 11.90
N ALA A 43 4.63 -3.73 13.04
CA ALA A 43 6.01 -4.07 13.39
C ALA A 43 6.23 -5.59 13.56
N ALA A 44 5.27 -6.30 14.16
CA ALA A 44 5.31 -7.76 14.27
C ALA A 44 5.27 -8.44 12.90
N LEU A 45 4.42 -7.94 11.99
CA LEU A 45 4.34 -8.44 10.62
C LEU A 45 5.64 -8.19 9.85
N GLU A 46 6.24 -7.00 9.98
CA GLU A 46 7.53 -6.67 9.36
C GLU A 46 8.66 -7.58 9.87
N SER A 47 8.70 -7.84 11.18
CA SER A 47 9.66 -8.79 11.75
C SER A 47 9.48 -10.20 11.18
N TYR A 48 8.23 -10.64 10.98
CA TYR A 48 7.95 -11.96 10.41
C TYR A 48 8.37 -12.05 8.93
N MET A 49 8.02 -11.03 8.12
CA MET A 49 8.43 -10.94 6.72
C MET A 49 9.95 -10.91 6.57
N SER A 50 10.64 -10.16 7.44
CA SER A 50 12.11 -10.11 7.46
C SER A 50 12.73 -11.46 7.83
N GLN A 51 12.12 -12.21 8.76
CA GLN A 51 12.61 -13.54 9.15
C GLN A 51 12.41 -14.58 8.04
N MET A 52 11.33 -14.47 7.27
CA MET A 52 11.00 -15.37 6.17
C MET A 52 11.62 -14.95 4.83
N GLU A 53 12.23 -13.77 4.75
CA GLU A 53 12.78 -13.17 3.52
C GLU A 53 11.73 -13.09 2.38
N VAL A 54 10.45 -12.93 2.74
CA VAL A 54 9.32 -12.87 1.81
C VAL A 54 8.39 -11.73 2.19
N ASP A 55 8.04 -10.92 1.20
CA ASP A 55 7.00 -9.92 1.33
C ASP A 55 5.61 -10.57 1.17
N LEU A 56 4.81 -10.53 2.24
CA LEU A 56 3.47 -11.09 2.27
C LEU A 56 2.40 -10.08 1.86
N THR A 57 2.78 -8.81 1.70
CA THR A 57 1.84 -7.71 1.43
C THR A 57 1.62 -7.45 -0.05
N VAL A 58 2.36 -8.15 -0.92
CA VAL A 58 2.18 -8.13 -2.37
C VAL A 58 0.89 -8.83 -2.79
N ASP A 59 0.39 -8.49 -3.98
CA ASP A 59 -0.81 -9.11 -4.52
C ASP A 59 -0.60 -10.63 -4.72
N MET A 60 -1.62 -11.41 -4.36
CA MET A 60 -1.64 -12.86 -4.55
C MET A 60 -2.02 -13.23 -5.99
N VAL A 61 -2.50 -12.28 -6.78
CA VAL A 61 -2.82 -12.49 -8.20
C VAL A 61 -1.55 -12.40 -9.03
N PRO A 62 -1.18 -13.46 -9.79
CA PRO A 62 0.00 -13.40 -10.63
C PRO A 62 -0.15 -12.29 -11.69
N PRO A 63 0.91 -11.48 -11.94
CA PRO A 63 0.85 -10.41 -12.90
C PRO A 63 0.58 -10.97 -14.30
N LYS A 64 -0.44 -10.44 -15.00
CA LYS A 64 -0.68 -10.76 -16.42
C LYS A 64 0.46 -10.24 -17.30
N ASP A 65 0.82 -8.98 -17.07
CA ASP A 65 1.88 -8.28 -17.76
C ASP A 65 2.87 -7.71 -16.73
N PRO A 66 4.19 -7.90 -16.92
CA PRO A 66 5.20 -7.42 -15.98
C PRO A 66 5.33 -5.89 -15.97
N TYR A 67 4.91 -5.23 -17.05
CA TYR A 67 4.87 -3.78 -17.17
C TYR A 67 3.46 -3.32 -17.46
N ILE A 68 3.05 -2.23 -16.80
CA ILE A 68 1.75 -1.62 -16.96
C ILE A 68 1.88 -0.13 -17.27
N LYS A 69 0.89 0.40 -17.98
CA LYS A 69 0.78 1.82 -18.26
C LYS A 69 -0.07 2.47 -17.17
N VAL A 70 0.50 3.42 -16.44
CA VAL A 70 -0.16 4.07 -15.32
C VAL A 70 -0.21 5.58 -15.51
N ARG A 71 -1.26 6.19 -14.95
CA ARG A 71 -1.42 7.64 -14.85
C ARG A 71 -1.28 8.07 -13.40
N VAL A 72 -0.48 9.10 -13.16
CA VAL A 72 -0.31 9.71 -11.83
C VAL A 72 -1.51 10.61 -11.53
N LEU A 73 -2.17 10.43 -10.39
CA LEU A 73 -3.36 11.19 -9.99
C LEU A 73 -3.02 12.43 -9.15
N ASP A 74 -1.99 12.32 -8.32
CA ASP A 74 -1.51 13.39 -7.43
C ASP A 74 0.03 13.46 -7.47
N ASP A 75 0.64 14.56 -7.04
CA ASP A 75 2.10 14.71 -7.06
C ASP A 75 2.75 13.74 -6.05
N ILE A 76 3.21 12.61 -6.56
CA ILE A 76 4.02 11.64 -5.83
C ILE A 76 5.44 12.19 -5.95
N GLY A 77 6.05 12.61 -4.84
CA GLY A 77 7.38 13.23 -4.85
C GLY A 77 8.50 12.31 -5.34
N ASP A 78 9.72 12.50 -4.85
CA ASP A 78 10.83 11.63 -5.23
C ASP A 78 10.65 10.22 -4.66
N VAL A 79 10.30 9.28 -5.55
CA VAL A 79 10.14 7.86 -5.23
C VAL A 79 11.29 7.07 -5.81
N PHE A 80 11.79 6.12 -5.01
CA PHE A 80 12.72 5.11 -5.47
C PHE A 80 11.97 3.99 -6.19
N LEU A 81 11.93 4.05 -7.51
CA LEU A 81 11.54 2.95 -8.37
C LEU A 81 12.75 2.08 -8.72
N SER A 82 12.52 0.82 -9.08
CA SER A 82 13.59 -0.16 -9.29
C SER A 82 14.48 0.12 -10.51
N ASP A 83 13.97 0.86 -11.50
CA ASP A 83 14.61 0.99 -12.82
C ASP A 83 14.94 2.46 -13.19
N GLN A 84 14.08 3.41 -12.85
CA GLN A 84 14.25 4.83 -13.19
C GLN A 84 13.57 5.70 -12.14
N SER A 85 14.09 6.89 -11.85
CA SER A 85 13.40 7.93 -11.07
C SER A 85 12.75 8.95 -12.03
N PRO A 86 11.61 8.64 -12.67
CA PRO A 86 10.89 9.64 -13.45
C PRO A 86 10.37 10.73 -12.51
N ASN A 87 10.30 11.96 -13.03
CA ASN A 87 9.53 13.01 -12.40
C ASN A 87 8.04 12.62 -12.51
N LEU A 88 7.46 12.10 -11.42
CA LEU A 88 6.07 11.67 -11.29
C LEU A 88 5.16 12.88 -11.09
N ALA A 89 5.10 13.76 -12.09
CA ALA A 89 4.25 14.93 -12.05
C ALA A 89 2.76 14.56 -12.16
N ARG A 90 1.89 15.34 -11.53
CA ARG A 90 0.45 15.13 -11.61
C ARG A 90 -0.07 15.00 -13.04
N HIS A 91 -0.87 13.96 -13.29
CA HIS A 91 -1.43 13.57 -14.60
C HIS A 91 -0.43 13.10 -15.66
N SER A 92 0.85 12.90 -15.32
CA SER A 92 1.80 12.24 -16.22
C SER A 92 1.43 10.77 -16.43
N ILE A 93 1.91 10.20 -17.53
CA ILE A 93 1.69 8.80 -17.88
C ILE A 93 3.06 8.13 -17.98
N HIS A 94 3.21 7.00 -17.28
CA HIS A 94 4.46 6.25 -17.22
C HIS A 94 4.21 4.78 -17.54
N PHE A 95 5.27 4.11 -17.98
CA PHE A 95 5.30 2.68 -18.19
C PHE A 95 6.23 2.07 -17.16
N LEU A 96 5.67 1.42 -16.14
CA LEU A 96 6.38 0.97 -14.95
C LEU A 96 6.20 -0.53 -14.76
N LYS A 97 7.12 -1.15 -14.03
CA LYS A 97 6.93 -2.52 -13.55
C LYS A 97 5.72 -2.56 -12.63
N ARG A 98 4.90 -3.60 -12.75
CA ARG A 98 3.70 -3.75 -11.92
C ARG A 98 4.04 -3.68 -10.43
N THR A 99 5.11 -4.35 -10.01
CA THR A 99 5.59 -4.36 -8.61
C THR A 99 5.80 -2.97 -8.03
N ASP A 100 6.35 -2.04 -8.81
CA ASP A 100 6.62 -0.68 -8.32
C ASP A 100 5.35 0.19 -8.32
N ALA A 101 4.44 -0.04 -9.28
CA ALA A 101 3.21 0.74 -9.43
C ALA A 101 2.07 0.31 -8.49
N GLU A 102 2.03 -0.96 -8.10
CA GLU A 102 0.93 -1.57 -7.33
C GLU A 102 0.72 -0.91 -5.96
N LEU A 103 1.82 -0.56 -5.28
CA LEU A 103 1.76 0.20 -4.02
C LEU A 103 1.06 1.55 -4.21
N PHE A 104 1.37 2.28 -5.28
CA PHE A 104 0.76 3.58 -5.55
C PHE A 104 -0.69 3.47 -6.03
N ILE A 105 -1.03 2.41 -6.77
CA ILE A 105 -2.41 2.13 -7.19
C ILE A 105 -3.29 1.83 -5.98
N SER A 106 -2.84 0.96 -5.05
CA SER A 106 -3.58 0.63 -3.82
C SER A 106 -3.80 1.84 -2.91
N GLN A 107 -2.87 2.79 -2.90
CA GLN A 107 -2.98 4.05 -2.17
C GLN A 107 -3.86 5.10 -2.90
N GLY A 108 -4.30 4.83 -4.13
CA GLY A 108 -5.09 5.77 -4.94
C GLY A 108 -4.28 6.93 -5.52
N LEU A 109 -2.96 6.80 -5.61
CA LEU A 109 -2.05 7.80 -6.17
C LEU A 109 -1.80 7.59 -7.68
N MET A 110 -2.02 6.37 -8.18
CA MET A 110 -1.93 6.03 -9.60
C MET A 110 -3.16 5.27 -10.08
N GLU A 111 -3.46 5.35 -11.38
CA GLU A 111 -4.51 4.60 -12.06
C GLU A 111 -3.91 3.78 -13.22
N GLU A 112 -4.25 2.49 -13.32
CA GLU A 112 -3.89 1.63 -14.45
C GLU A 112 -4.76 1.98 -15.66
N LEU A 113 -4.13 2.29 -16.80
CA LEU A 113 -4.82 2.55 -18.05
C LEU A 113 -5.00 1.24 -18.81
N PRO A 114 -6.20 0.94 -19.35
CA PRO A 114 -6.41 -0.24 -20.18
C PRO A 114 -5.53 -0.16 -21.43
N SER A 115 -4.99 -1.33 -21.81
CA SER A 115 -4.18 -1.51 -23.02
C SER A 115 -5.03 -1.45 -24.29
#